data_AF-A0AAV5SD74-F1
#
_entry.id   AF-A0AAV5SD74-F1
#
_cell.length_a   1.000
_cell.length_b   1.000
_cell.length_c   1.000
_cell.angle_alpha   90.00
_cell.angle_beta   90.00
_cell.angle_gamma   90.00
#
_symmetry.space_group_name_H-M   'P 1'
#
loop_
_entity.id
_entity.type
_entity.pdbx_description
1 polymer ?
#
loop_
_entity_poly.entity_id
_entity_poly.type
_entity_poly.pdbx_seq_one_letter_code
_entity_poly.pdbx_strand_id
1 'polypeptide(L)'
;MGEKPIRDYGGFGDYVRSTVATLMPSTNIIQLKINKSLPAPDPSTFRTTLALRMVNTVAEESCPGFCGRIPSKDTNTTVCGACPWGSRVETGPYCSPCDHPIEVYAWLYLLLVALTPCLFHCLHVRRSVQMYKKHSVLAEFAEHLCIFIECSLAAVASLLVYEPYGSLQLHGCKPTRIKQWYTWMHNPTVRFAKTIPCAHEVVYPLQSLPVVYLSFCLVNTLVLRSILYAVYVRKHRPARSYYASLFTLPLLGVLNILASGVIYHVFPYVIGIYAAGGQAMLFAYLKPISRSDLWEKMFKTPRELTHMLVLMGLFGFAIVAIMVRGGYDWIAICALLGLVVAPPVFFSLTTILSHPIAVN
;
A
#
# COMPACT_ATOMS: atom_id res chain seq x y z
N MET A 1 -7.14 -18.80 48.84
CA MET A 1 -6.37 -19.37 47.71
C MET A 1 -7.36 -20.07 46.82
N GLY A 2 -7.52 -19.58 45.59
CA GLY A 2 -8.53 -20.07 44.65
C GLY A 2 -8.26 -19.40 43.30
N GLU A 3 -7.38 -20.03 42.53
CA GLU A 3 -7.03 -19.62 41.16
C GLU A 3 -8.28 -19.66 40.28
N LYS A 4 -8.54 -18.56 39.57
CA LYS A 4 -9.49 -18.52 38.46
C LYS A 4 -8.72 -18.72 37.16
N PRO A 5 -9.20 -19.55 36.23
CA PRO A 5 -8.49 -19.85 35.01
C PRO A 5 -8.42 -18.63 34.10
N ILE A 6 -7.23 -18.44 33.55
CA ILE A 6 -6.89 -17.49 32.49
C ILE A 6 -7.67 -17.91 31.24
N ARG A 7 -8.54 -17.03 30.73
CA ARG A 7 -9.16 -17.19 29.41
C ARG A 7 -8.13 -16.77 28.36
N ASP A 8 -7.45 -17.76 27.78
CA ASP A 8 -6.69 -17.58 26.55
C ASP A 8 -7.64 -17.23 25.40
N TYR A 9 -7.47 -16.04 24.85
CA TYR A 9 -7.96 -15.72 23.50
C TYR A 9 -6.77 -15.86 22.54
N GLY A 10 -6.45 -17.12 22.22
CA GLY A 10 -5.70 -17.44 21.01
C GLY A 10 -6.61 -17.22 19.80
N GLY A 11 -6.19 -16.41 18.84
CA GLY A 11 -7.01 -16.15 17.65
C GLY A 11 -6.51 -15.02 16.76
N PHE A 12 -5.26 -15.11 16.32
CA PHE A 12 -4.78 -14.42 15.10
C PHE A 12 -3.44 -14.96 14.58
N GLY A 13 -2.69 -15.73 15.42
CA GLY A 13 -1.36 -16.25 15.08
C GLY A 13 -1.33 -17.51 14.22
N ASP A 14 -2.38 -18.32 14.20
CA ASP A 14 -2.35 -19.65 13.54
C ASP A 14 -2.87 -19.67 12.09
N TYR A 15 -3.31 -18.54 11.55
CA TYR A 15 -3.90 -18.48 10.21
C TYR A 15 -2.90 -18.12 9.09
N VAL A 16 -1.63 -17.85 9.42
CA VAL A 16 -0.59 -17.48 8.45
C VAL A 16 0.14 -18.70 7.85
N ARG A 17 -0.08 -19.91 8.38
CA ARG A 17 0.69 -21.10 8.00
C ARG A 17 0.04 -22.00 6.92
N SER A 18 -1.20 -21.75 6.48
CA SER A 18 -1.93 -22.71 5.61
C SER A 18 -2.38 -22.21 4.23
N THR A 19 -1.97 -21.04 3.76
CA THR A 19 -2.50 -20.45 2.51
C THR A 19 -1.42 -20.04 1.50
N VAL A 20 -0.34 -20.81 1.38
CA VAL A 20 0.73 -20.59 0.38
C VAL A 20 0.85 -21.76 -0.63
N ALA A 21 0.04 -22.81 -0.50
CA ALA A 21 0.15 -24.00 -1.32
C ALA A 21 -1.07 -24.25 -2.22
N THR A 22 -1.51 -23.25 -2.99
CA THR A 22 -2.37 -23.52 -4.16
C THR A 22 -2.40 -22.31 -5.07
N LEU A 23 -2.31 -22.55 -6.39
CA LEU A 23 -2.47 -21.62 -7.53
C LEU A 23 -1.18 -21.26 -8.28
N MET A 24 -0.69 -22.22 -9.07
CA MET A 24 -0.07 -21.92 -10.37
C MET A 24 -0.93 -22.53 -11.48
N PRO A 25 -1.31 -21.76 -12.52
CA PRO A 25 -1.71 -22.33 -13.79
C PRO A 25 -0.52 -22.34 -14.78
N SER A 26 -0.43 -23.47 -15.46
CA SER A 26 0.43 -23.84 -16.59
C SER A 26 0.49 -22.76 -17.70
N THR A 27 1.71 -22.43 -18.14
CA THR A 27 1.99 -21.65 -19.35
C THR A 27 2.06 -22.55 -20.57
N ASN A 28 1.14 -22.35 -21.52
CA ASN A 28 1.17 -23.00 -22.84
C ASN A 28 2.26 -22.37 -23.74
N ILE A 29 3.05 -23.24 -24.35
CA ILE A 29 4.10 -22.95 -25.33
C ILE A 29 3.44 -22.78 -26.71
N ILE A 30 3.64 -21.62 -27.34
CA ILE A 30 3.30 -21.41 -28.76
C ILE A 30 4.54 -21.75 -29.60
N GLN A 31 4.46 -22.85 -30.34
CA GLN A 31 5.44 -23.30 -31.33
C GLN A 31 5.21 -22.55 -32.65
N LEU A 32 6.16 -21.69 -33.05
CA LEU A 32 6.19 -21.07 -34.38
C LEU A 32 6.99 -21.95 -35.36
N LYS A 33 6.28 -22.47 -36.34
CA LYS A 33 6.74 -23.36 -37.41
C LYS A 33 7.35 -22.49 -38.53
N ILE A 34 8.65 -22.61 -38.80
CA ILE A 34 9.31 -21.97 -39.96
C ILE A 34 9.76 -23.06 -40.94
N ASN A 35 9.23 -22.96 -42.17
CA ASN A 35 9.53 -23.82 -43.31
C ASN A 35 10.92 -23.52 -43.90
N LYS A 36 11.52 -24.55 -44.52
CA LYS A 36 12.85 -24.60 -45.16
C LYS A 36 12.86 -24.15 -46.64
N SER A 37 14.08 -23.95 -47.15
CA SER A 37 14.58 -23.74 -48.55
C SER A 37 14.76 -22.26 -48.95
N LEU A 38 15.90 -21.74 -49.43
CA LEU A 38 17.03 -22.25 -50.23
C LEU A 38 18.28 -21.29 -50.09
N PRO A 39 19.36 -21.41 -50.89
CA PRO A 39 20.71 -21.93 -50.58
C PRO A 39 21.76 -20.92 -50.04
N ALA A 40 22.90 -21.47 -49.58
CA ALA A 40 24.04 -20.79 -48.97
C ALA A 40 25.02 -20.13 -49.98
N PRO A 41 25.77 -19.11 -49.54
CA PRO A 41 27.15 -18.90 -49.96
C PRO A 41 28.15 -18.91 -48.78
N ASP A 42 29.42 -19.11 -49.11
CA ASP A 42 30.52 -19.68 -48.32
C ASP A 42 30.93 -19.03 -46.97
N PRO A 43 31.61 -19.78 -46.08
CA PRO A 43 31.82 -19.46 -44.67
C PRO A 43 33.30 -19.17 -44.35
N SER A 44 33.75 -17.95 -44.56
CA SER A 44 34.97 -17.34 -43.98
C SER A 44 35.11 -16.04 -44.76
N THR A 45 34.98 -14.84 -44.24
CA THR A 45 35.91 -14.20 -43.30
C THR A 45 35.27 -12.92 -42.71
N PHE A 46 33.93 -12.81 -42.72
CA PHE A 46 33.25 -11.51 -42.52
C PHE A 46 32.34 -11.41 -41.27
N ARG A 47 32.06 -12.52 -40.58
CA ARG A 47 31.09 -12.53 -39.46
C ARG A 47 31.68 -12.21 -38.08
N THR A 48 32.99 -12.35 -37.88
CA THR A 48 33.56 -12.23 -36.54
C THR A 48 33.90 -10.79 -36.16
N THR A 49 34.16 -9.91 -37.13
CA THR A 49 34.48 -8.50 -36.87
C THR A 49 33.25 -7.61 -36.81
N LEU A 50 32.20 -7.87 -37.60
CA LEU A 50 31.01 -7.00 -37.62
C LEU A 50 30.08 -7.23 -36.42
N ALA A 51 29.91 -8.49 -35.99
CA ALA A 51 29.08 -8.81 -34.82
C ALA A 51 29.73 -8.34 -33.50
N LEU A 52 31.05 -8.43 -33.38
CA LEU A 52 31.79 -7.89 -32.22
C LEU A 52 31.82 -6.36 -32.23
N ARG A 53 31.83 -5.70 -33.40
CA ARG A 53 31.73 -4.24 -33.48
C ARG A 53 30.32 -3.74 -33.12
N MET A 54 29.27 -4.39 -33.61
CA MET A 54 27.89 -3.98 -33.32
C MET A 54 27.44 -4.28 -31.88
N VAL A 55 27.93 -5.37 -31.27
CA VAL A 55 27.67 -5.65 -29.85
C VAL A 55 28.41 -4.67 -28.94
N ASN A 56 29.61 -4.23 -29.34
CA ASN A 56 30.37 -3.23 -28.57
C ASN A 56 29.81 -1.81 -28.74
N THR A 57 29.25 -1.43 -29.89
CA THR A 57 28.71 -0.07 -30.07
C THR A 57 27.35 0.14 -29.39
N VAL A 58 26.48 -0.87 -29.36
CA VAL A 58 25.15 -0.73 -28.72
C VAL A 58 25.24 -0.79 -27.18
N ALA A 59 26.25 -1.48 -26.64
CA ALA A 59 26.52 -1.51 -25.20
C ALA A 59 27.22 -0.24 -24.67
N GLU A 60 27.71 0.64 -25.56
CA GLU A 60 28.42 1.87 -25.20
C GLU A 60 27.51 3.11 -25.19
N GLU A 61 26.33 3.02 -25.83
CA GLU A 61 25.35 4.10 -25.89
C GLU A 61 24.38 4.15 -24.69
N SER A 62 24.17 3.07 -23.95
CA SER A 62 23.22 3.02 -22.83
C SER A 62 23.85 2.49 -21.53
N CYS A 63 23.51 3.11 -20.40
CA CYS A 63 24.01 2.69 -19.09
C CYS A 63 23.33 1.38 -18.63
N PRO A 64 24.05 0.48 -17.96
CA PRO A 64 23.46 -0.78 -17.50
C PRO A 64 22.49 -0.54 -16.34
N GLY A 65 21.45 -1.37 -16.24
CA GLY A 65 20.51 -1.35 -15.12
C GLY A 65 19.65 -0.08 -15.06
N PHE A 66 19.54 0.50 -13.86
CA PHE A 66 18.82 1.77 -13.64
C PHE A 66 19.75 2.99 -13.63
N CYS A 67 21.04 2.82 -13.93
CA CYS A 67 22.01 3.91 -13.95
C CYS A 67 21.74 4.87 -15.11
N GLY A 68 22.11 6.14 -14.96
CA GLY A 68 22.08 7.13 -16.02
C GLY A 68 23.33 8.00 -16.05
N ARG A 69 23.46 8.78 -17.13
CA ARG A 69 24.47 9.83 -17.29
C ARG A 69 23.86 11.17 -16.90
N ILE A 70 24.65 11.99 -16.20
CA ILE A 70 24.31 13.38 -15.92
C ILE A 70 24.99 14.23 -16.99
N PRO A 71 24.30 15.11 -17.73
CA PRO A 71 24.94 15.97 -18.73
C PRO A 71 25.90 16.95 -18.01
N SER A 72 27.20 16.84 -18.27
CA SER A 72 28.22 17.77 -17.78
C SER A 72 28.42 18.87 -18.81
N LYS A 73 28.51 20.13 -18.36
CA LYS A 73 28.73 21.29 -19.25
C LYS A 73 30.15 21.34 -19.84
N ASP A 74 31.12 20.65 -19.24
CA ASP A 74 32.55 20.85 -19.54
C ASP A 74 33.27 19.63 -20.14
N THR A 75 32.62 18.47 -20.30
CA THR A 75 33.25 17.27 -20.91
C THR A 75 32.23 16.37 -21.60
N ASN A 76 32.54 15.92 -22.84
CA ASN A 76 31.71 14.99 -23.62
C ASN A 76 31.64 13.54 -23.08
N THR A 77 32.26 13.24 -21.93
CA THR A 77 32.31 11.87 -21.37
C THR A 77 31.86 11.84 -19.92
N THR A 78 30.56 11.66 -19.71
CA THR A 78 29.99 11.49 -18.37
C THR A 78 29.88 10.01 -18.01
N VAL A 79 30.39 9.67 -16.82
CA VAL A 79 30.40 8.29 -16.32
C VAL A 79 28.98 7.90 -15.88
N CYS A 80 28.57 6.65 -16.16
CA CYS A 80 27.30 6.10 -15.69
C CYS A 80 27.28 6.00 -14.15
N GLY A 81 26.21 6.52 -13.52
CA GLY A 81 26.02 6.47 -12.07
C GLY A 81 24.55 6.51 -11.68
N ALA A 82 24.30 6.67 -10.37
CA ALA A 82 22.95 6.90 -9.86
C ALA A 82 22.45 8.29 -10.30
N CYS A 83 21.18 8.37 -10.71
CA CYS A 83 20.55 9.65 -11.02
C CYS A 83 20.32 10.47 -9.72
N PRO A 84 20.29 11.81 -9.83
CA PRO A 84 19.92 12.66 -8.70
C PRO A 84 18.48 12.34 -8.25
N TRP A 85 18.18 12.67 -7.00
CA TRP A 85 16.85 12.48 -6.43
C TRP A 85 15.80 13.26 -7.24
N GLY A 86 14.64 12.65 -7.48
CA GLY A 86 13.62 13.22 -8.37
C GLY A 86 13.91 13.07 -9.87
N SER A 87 14.90 12.27 -10.27
CA SER A 87 15.20 11.98 -11.68
C SER A 87 15.34 10.49 -11.94
N ARG A 88 15.06 10.07 -13.17
CA ARG A 88 15.24 8.68 -13.64
C ARG A 88 15.69 8.63 -15.09
N VAL A 89 16.07 7.46 -15.57
CA VAL A 89 16.27 7.20 -16.99
C VAL A 89 14.97 6.67 -17.61
N GLU A 90 14.46 7.34 -18.63
CA GLU A 90 13.22 6.95 -19.33
C GLU A 90 13.50 6.48 -20.76
N THR A 91 14.03 7.35 -21.62
CA THR A 91 14.43 7.02 -22.99
C THR A 91 15.84 7.56 -23.26
N GLY A 92 16.79 6.64 -23.53
CA GLY A 92 18.19 6.98 -23.76
C GLY A 92 19.09 6.81 -22.53
N PRO A 93 20.34 7.34 -22.57
CA PRO A 93 21.33 7.14 -21.51
C PRO A 93 21.30 8.18 -20.39
N TYR A 94 20.53 9.25 -20.52
CA TYR A 94 20.59 10.40 -19.62
C TYR A 94 19.49 10.36 -18.55
N CYS A 95 19.80 10.92 -17.38
CA CYS A 95 18.81 11.16 -16.33
C CYS A 95 17.89 12.32 -16.72
N SER A 96 16.58 12.08 -16.72
CA SER A 96 15.54 13.09 -16.90
C SER A 96 14.77 13.32 -15.59
N PRO A 97 14.39 14.57 -15.27
CA PRO A 97 13.59 14.88 -14.08
C PRO A 97 12.17 14.31 -14.16
N CYS A 98 11.59 14.01 -13.00
CA CYS A 98 10.23 13.50 -12.84
C CYS A 98 9.19 14.64 -12.78
N ASP A 99 8.92 15.29 -13.92
CA ASP A 99 8.04 16.47 -13.98
C ASP A 99 6.57 16.15 -14.28
N HIS A 100 6.20 14.87 -14.29
CA HIS A 100 4.84 14.44 -14.61
C HIS A 100 3.93 14.45 -13.37
N PRO A 101 2.65 14.83 -13.52
CA PRO A 101 1.70 14.71 -12.43
C PRO A 101 1.47 13.24 -12.07
N ILE A 102 1.32 12.97 -10.78
CA ILE A 102 1.09 11.60 -10.29
C ILE A 102 -0.28 11.07 -10.75
N GLU A 103 -0.28 9.80 -11.17
CA GLU A 103 -1.49 9.10 -11.61
C GLU A 103 -2.50 8.90 -10.48
N VAL A 104 -3.80 8.86 -10.82
CA VAL A 104 -4.90 8.67 -9.86
C VAL A 104 -4.71 7.40 -9.02
N TYR A 105 -4.22 6.30 -9.61
CA TYR A 105 -3.96 5.06 -8.86
C TYR A 105 -2.89 5.24 -7.77
N ALA A 106 -1.86 6.03 -8.04
CA ALA A 106 -0.84 6.34 -7.07
C ALA A 106 -1.35 7.27 -5.96
N TRP A 107 -2.27 8.20 -6.26
CA TRP A 107 -3.00 8.95 -5.23
C TRP A 107 -3.84 8.05 -4.32
N LEU A 108 -4.51 7.03 -4.88
CA LEU A 108 -5.24 6.05 -4.06
C LEU A 108 -4.29 5.29 -3.13
N TYR A 109 -3.13 4.86 -3.63
CA TYR A 109 -2.10 4.25 -2.79
C TYR A 109 -1.64 5.18 -1.65
N LEU A 110 -1.35 6.46 -1.96
CA LEU A 110 -0.95 7.44 -0.94
C LEU A 110 -2.06 7.71 0.08
N LEU A 111 -3.32 7.76 -0.37
CA LEU A 111 -4.47 7.87 0.51
C LEU A 111 -4.57 6.67 1.46
N LEU A 112 -4.34 5.45 0.97
CA LEU A 112 -4.27 4.28 1.84
C LEU A 112 -3.16 4.40 2.89
N VAL A 113 -1.96 4.81 2.46
CA VAL A 113 -0.82 5.03 3.37
C VAL A 113 -1.20 6.07 4.43
N ALA A 114 -1.89 7.15 4.04
CA ALA A 114 -2.36 8.19 4.96
C ALA A 114 -3.42 7.67 5.95
N LEU A 115 -4.40 6.89 5.47
CA LEU A 115 -5.46 6.32 6.28
C LEU A 115 -4.96 5.23 7.25
N THR A 116 -3.89 4.52 6.91
CA THR A 116 -3.41 3.36 7.69
C THR A 116 -3.06 3.72 9.14
N PRO A 117 -2.19 4.71 9.45
CA PRO A 117 -1.95 5.14 10.82
C PRO A 117 -3.22 5.62 11.54
N CYS A 118 -4.09 6.35 10.85
CA CYS A 118 -5.35 6.84 11.41
C CYS A 118 -6.23 5.66 11.89
N LEU A 119 -6.40 4.63 11.05
CA LEU A 119 -7.17 3.43 11.39
C LEU A 119 -6.54 2.65 12.55
N PHE A 120 -5.22 2.47 12.56
CA PHE A 120 -4.53 1.80 13.67
C PHE A 120 -4.66 2.58 14.98
N HIS A 121 -4.49 3.90 14.95
CA HIS A 121 -4.64 4.75 16.12
C HIS A 121 -6.08 4.72 16.67
N CYS A 122 -7.09 4.80 15.80
CA CYS A 122 -8.49 4.62 16.19
C CYS A 122 -8.73 3.23 16.83
N LEU A 123 -8.13 2.18 16.27
CA LEU A 123 -8.21 0.83 16.82
C LEU A 123 -7.55 0.73 18.21
N HIS A 124 -6.38 1.35 18.41
CA HIS A 124 -5.71 1.39 19.70
C HIS A 124 -6.56 2.11 20.76
N VAL A 125 -7.16 3.25 20.40
CA VAL A 125 -8.09 3.97 21.29
C VAL A 125 -9.29 3.08 21.61
N ARG A 126 -9.94 2.50 20.61
CA ARG A 126 -11.09 1.60 20.80
C ARG A 126 -10.77 0.43 21.72
N ARG A 127 -9.65 -0.26 21.50
CA ARG A 127 -9.20 -1.38 22.36
C ARG A 127 -8.93 -0.91 23.78
N SER A 128 -8.34 0.28 23.95
CA SER A 128 -8.10 0.84 25.28
C SER A 128 -9.39 1.18 26.02
N VAL A 129 -10.43 1.69 25.33
CA VAL A 129 -11.76 1.96 25.90
C VAL A 129 -12.43 0.66 26.33
N GLN A 130 -12.43 -0.36 25.46
CA GLN A 130 -13.06 -1.65 25.76
C GLN A 130 -12.49 -2.34 27.00
N MET A 131 -11.20 -2.18 27.27
CA MET A 131 -10.55 -2.76 28.44
C MET A 131 -10.92 -2.06 29.75
N TYR A 132 -11.47 -0.85 29.72
CA TYR A 132 -11.75 -0.04 30.90
C TYR A 132 -13.25 0.19 31.10
N LYS A 133 -13.81 -0.32 32.20
CA LYS A 133 -15.25 -0.27 32.49
C LYS A 133 -15.80 1.15 32.66
N LYS A 134 -14.99 2.10 33.14
CA LYS A 134 -15.38 3.51 33.31
C LYS A 134 -14.64 4.34 32.27
N HIS A 135 -15.35 4.81 31.24
CA HIS A 135 -14.80 5.67 30.21
C HIS A 135 -15.65 6.95 30.07
N SER A 136 -14.97 8.06 29.80
CA SER A 136 -15.63 9.32 29.42
C SER A 136 -15.75 9.35 27.90
N VAL A 137 -16.98 9.48 27.40
CA VAL A 137 -17.28 9.61 25.97
C VAL A 137 -16.57 10.85 25.38
N LEU A 138 -16.50 11.94 26.15
CA LEU A 138 -15.82 13.16 25.72
C LEU A 138 -14.29 12.97 25.59
N ALA A 139 -13.69 12.15 26.47
CA ALA A 139 -12.27 11.81 26.36
C ALA A 139 -11.98 10.94 25.13
N GLU A 140 -12.85 9.97 24.84
CA GLU A 140 -12.76 9.18 23.62
C GLU A 140 -12.89 10.05 22.36
N PHE A 141 -13.87 10.94 22.31
CA PHE A 141 -14.05 11.85 21.19
C PHE A 141 -12.85 12.78 20.98
N ALA A 142 -12.32 13.37 22.06
CA ALA A 142 -11.14 14.22 22.00
C ALA A 142 -9.90 13.47 21.49
N GLU A 143 -9.70 12.22 21.91
CA GLU A 143 -8.64 11.38 21.36
C GLU A 143 -8.80 11.18 19.86
N HIS A 144 -9.98 10.76 19.38
CA HIS A 144 -10.26 10.56 17.95
C HIS A 144 -10.02 11.82 17.12
N LEU A 145 -10.53 12.97 17.58
CA LEU A 145 -10.32 14.26 16.93
C LEU A 145 -8.82 14.60 16.81
N CYS A 146 -8.05 14.35 17.87
CA CYS A 146 -6.60 14.53 17.87
C CYS A 146 -5.91 13.61 16.83
N ILE A 147 -6.36 12.36 16.68
CA ILE A 147 -5.84 11.46 15.62
C ILE A 147 -6.04 12.07 14.23
N PHE A 148 -7.24 12.55 13.94
CA PHE A 148 -7.55 13.16 12.64
C PHE A 148 -6.69 14.40 12.40
N ILE A 149 -6.53 15.28 13.40
CA ILE A 149 -5.70 16.47 13.29
C ILE A 149 -4.23 16.07 13.05
N GLU A 150 -3.67 15.15 13.83
CA GLU A 150 -2.29 14.69 13.71
C GLU A 150 -1.98 14.14 12.31
N CYS A 151 -2.86 13.27 11.79
CA CYS A 151 -2.67 12.65 10.48
C CYS A 151 -2.89 13.66 9.35
N SER A 152 -3.86 14.56 9.48
CA SER A 152 -4.12 15.58 8.46
C SER A 152 -2.97 16.58 8.37
N LEU A 153 -2.46 17.04 9.52
CA LEU A 153 -1.29 17.92 9.57
C LEU A 153 -0.05 17.22 9.00
N ALA A 154 0.15 15.95 9.31
CA ALA A 154 1.27 15.17 8.76
C ALA A 154 1.15 14.99 7.24
N ALA A 155 -0.05 14.73 6.73
CA ALA A 155 -0.29 14.57 5.30
C ALA A 155 0.01 15.88 4.55
N VAL A 156 -0.54 17.00 5.03
CA VAL A 156 -0.27 18.33 4.44
C VAL A 156 1.22 18.67 4.53
N ALA A 157 1.84 18.51 5.70
CA ALA A 157 3.27 18.76 5.86
C ALA A 157 4.13 17.91 4.92
N SER A 158 3.78 16.62 4.75
CA SER A 158 4.52 15.73 3.85
C SER A 158 4.42 16.15 2.39
N LEU A 159 3.28 16.66 1.92
CA LEU A 159 3.13 17.15 0.55
C LEU A 159 3.92 18.44 0.31
N LEU A 160 3.95 19.36 1.28
CA LEU A 160 4.64 20.66 1.14
C LEU A 160 6.17 20.54 1.08
N VAL A 161 6.73 19.43 1.56
CA VAL A 161 8.19 19.16 1.58
C VAL A 161 8.70 18.65 0.23
N TYR A 162 7.83 18.07 -0.60
CA TYR A 162 8.21 17.53 -1.90
C TYR A 162 8.03 18.58 -3.00
N GLU A 163 8.72 18.37 -4.12
CA GLU A 163 8.61 19.26 -5.27
C GLU A 163 7.23 19.11 -5.96
N PRO A 164 6.56 20.22 -6.33
CA PRO A 164 6.91 21.63 -6.08
C PRO A 164 6.71 22.08 -4.61
N TYR A 165 7.80 22.58 -4.00
CA TYR A 165 7.81 22.99 -2.59
C TYR A 165 6.70 23.99 -2.27
N GLY A 166 5.97 23.74 -1.19
CA GLY A 166 4.87 24.61 -0.75
C GLY A 166 3.56 24.46 -1.55
N SER A 167 3.48 23.54 -2.50
CA SER A 167 2.25 23.20 -3.23
C SER A 167 1.65 21.89 -2.73
N LEU A 168 0.34 21.71 -2.94
CA LEU A 168 -0.34 20.42 -2.71
C LEU A 168 -0.35 19.53 -3.97
N GLN A 169 0.18 20.03 -5.07
CA GLN A 169 0.40 19.23 -6.27
C GLN A 169 1.68 18.41 -6.11
N LEU A 170 1.64 17.17 -6.58
CA LEU A 170 2.74 16.25 -6.44
C LEU A 170 3.18 15.77 -7.82
N HIS A 171 4.47 15.95 -8.11
CA HIS A 171 5.10 15.47 -9.33
C HIS A 171 5.86 14.19 -9.05
N GLY A 172 5.92 13.30 -10.03
CA GLY A 172 6.57 12.01 -9.85
C GLY A 172 6.71 11.21 -11.13
N CYS A 173 7.33 10.05 -10.97
CA CYS A 173 7.64 9.14 -12.04
C CYS A 173 6.69 7.92 -12.01
N LYS A 174 6.09 7.61 -13.15
CA LYS A 174 5.16 6.47 -13.27
C LYS A 174 5.87 5.14 -13.01
N PRO A 175 5.45 4.33 -12.02
CA PRO A 175 5.98 2.99 -11.83
C PRO A 175 5.50 2.05 -12.95
N THR A 176 6.42 1.34 -13.60
CA THR A 176 6.09 0.38 -14.67
C THR A 176 6.37 -1.06 -14.27
N ARG A 177 7.39 -1.30 -13.44
CA ARG A 177 7.82 -2.65 -13.03
C ARG A 177 8.11 -2.70 -11.55
N ILE A 178 7.77 -3.82 -10.91
CA ILE A 178 8.06 -4.03 -9.48
C ILE A 178 9.56 -3.92 -9.14
N LYS A 179 10.45 -4.28 -10.07
CA LYS A 179 11.90 -4.17 -9.92
C LYS A 179 12.37 -2.73 -9.65
N GLN A 180 11.61 -1.73 -10.07
CA GLN A 180 11.95 -0.31 -9.87
C GLN A 180 11.83 0.15 -8.41
N TRP A 181 11.11 -0.60 -7.56
CA TRP A 181 10.98 -0.33 -6.13
C TRP A 181 12.18 -0.86 -5.31
N TYR A 182 12.97 -1.78 -5.89
CA TYR A 182 14.05 -2.49 -5.21
C TYR A 182 15.36 -2.38 -5.98
N THR A 183 15.73 -1.15 -6.35
CA THR A 183 16.92 -0.86 -7.16
C THR A 183 18.21 -1.33 -6.49
N TRP A 184 18.28 -1.30 -5.16
CA TRP A 184 19.41 -1.80 -4.37
C TRP A 184 19.71 -3.29 -4.59
N MET A 185 18.69 -4.10 -4.91
CA MET A 185 18.83 -5.54 -5.22
C MET A 185 19.23 -5.78 -6.69
N HIS A 186 19.15 -4.75 -7.53
CA HIS A 186 19.34 -4.84 -8.98
C HIS A 186 20.50 -3.97 -9.48
N ASN A 187 21.56 -3.84 -8.68
CA ASN A 187 22.79 -3.18 -9.10
C ASN A 187 23.48 -3.98 -10.22
N PRO A 188 23.84 -3.35 -11.36
CA PRO A 188 24.50 -4.03 -12.46
C PRO A 188 25.98 -4.34 -12.16
N THR A 189 26.43 -5.50 -12.63
CA THR A 189 27.84 -5.91 -12.64
C THR A 189 28.42 -5.71 -14.04
N VAL A 190 29.40 -4.82 -14.16
CA VAL A 190 30.11 -4.59 -15.42
C VAL A 190 31.34 -5.49 -15.48
N ARG A 191 31.47 -6.24 -16.58
CA ARG A 191 32.58 -7.17 -16.86
C ARG A 191 32.86 -8.16 -15.72
N PHE A 192 31.81 -8.59 -15.00
CA PHE A 192 31.87 -9.53 -13.87
C PHE A 192 32.83 -9.14 -12.72
N ALA A 193 33.34 -7.91 -12.70
CA ALA A 193 34.38 -7.47 -11.77
C ALA A 193 33.98 -6.23 -10.97
N LYS A 194 33.18 -5.33 -11.55
CA LYS A 194 32.82 -4.04 -10.92
C LYS A 194 31.31 -3.86 -10.84
N THR A 195 30.77 -3.79 -9.63
CA THR A 195 29.39 -3.34 -9.38
C THR A 195 29.33 -1.82 -9.38
N ILE A 196 28.44 -1.24 -10.19
CA ILE A 196 28.18 0.20 -10.15
C ILE A 196 26.99 0.43 -9.22
N PRO A 197 27.12 1.23 -8.15
CA PRO A 197 26.00 1.51 -7.25
C PRO A 197 25.01 2.45 -7.93
N CYS A 198 23.85 1.92 -8.31
CA CYS A 198 22.78 2.67 -8.96
C CYS A 198 21.47 2.61 -8.18
N ALA A 199 21.58 2.33 -6.88
CA ALA A 199 20.47 2.37 -5.94
C ALA A 199 20.03 3.82 -5.72
N HIS A 200 18.90 4.17 -6.34
CA HIS A 200 18.20 5.44 -6.14
C HIS A 200 16.70 5.19 -6.25
N GLU A 201 15.90 6.19 -5.90
CA GLU A 201 14.45 6.12 -5.97
C GLU A 201 13.95 6.36 -7.41
N VAL A 202 13.77 5.28 -8.17
CA VAL A 202 13.26 5.35 -9.56
C VAL A 202 11.75 5.65 -9.60
N VAL A 203 11.03 5.25 -8.55
CA VAL A 203 9.58 5.45 -8.37
C VAL A 203 9.29 6.69 -7.53
N TYR A 204 10.05 7.77 -7.74
CA TYR A 204 9.93 9.00 -6.97
C TYR A 204 8.52 9.62 -7.11
N PRO A 205 7.90 10.13 -6.03
CA PRO A 205 8.29 10.08 -4.62
C PRO A 205 7.57 8.96 -3.84
N LEU A 206 7.06 7.93 -4.52
CA LEU A 206 6.12 6.96 -3.94
C LEU A 206 6.74 6.04 -2.88
N GLN A 207 8.07 5.96 -2.79
CA GLN A 207 8.75 5.17 -1.76
C GLN A 207 9.18 6.03 -0.58
N SER A 208 9.69 7.23 -0.83
CA SER A 208 10.17 8.13 0.23
C SER A 208 9.02 8.90 0.91
N LEU A 209 7.99 9.33 0.17
CA LEU A 209 6.89 10.13 0.72
C LEU A 209 6.13 9.42 1.85
N PRO A 210 5.79 8.11 1.77
CA PRO A 210 5.24 7.36 2.91
C PRO A 210 6.09 7.45 4.17
N VAL A 211 7.41 7.37 4.04
CA VAL A 211 8.34 7.40 5.18
C VAL A 211 8.39 8.79 5.80
N VAL A 212 8.42 9.83 4.97
CA VAL A 212 8.36 11.24 5.43
C VAL A 212 7.03 11.52 6.14
N TYR A 213 5.91 11.08 5.56
CA TYR A 213 4.59 11.17 6.19
C TYR A 213 4.55 10.49 7.56
N LEU A 214 5.02 9.25 7.67
CA LEU A 214 5.06 8.51 8.93
C LEU A 214 5.96 9.17 9.97
N SER A 215 7.04 9.83 9.53
CA SER A 215 7.92 10.60 10.40
C SER A 215 7.21 11.84 10.96
N PHE A 216 6.48 12.58 10.13
CA PHE A 216 5.62 13.69 10.59
C PHE A 216 4.50 13.20 11.51
N CYS A 217 3.88 12.05 11.23
CA CYS A 217 2.90 11.44 12.14
C CYS A 217 3.52 11.14 13.51
N LEU A 218 4.75 10.62 13.54
CA LEU A 218 5.45 10.33 14.79
C LEU A 218 5.70 11.60 15.61
N VAL A 219 6.21 12.66 14.97
CA VAL A 219 6.42 13.96 15.63
C VAL A 219 5.09 14.53 16.13
N ASN A 220 4.05 14.54 15.30
CA ASN A 220 2.74 15.04 15.67
C ASN A 220 2.12 14.23 16.82
N THR A 221 2.23 12.91 16.82
CA THR A 221 1.80 12.06 17.93
C THR A 221 2.60 12.35 19.20
N LEU A 222 3.92 12.56 19.12
CA LEU A 222 4.75 12.91 20.27
C LEU A 222 4.39 14.29 20.85
N VAL A 223 3.95 15.25 20.03
CA VAL A 223 3.60 16.59 20.49
C VAL A 223 2.13 16.66 20.91
N LEU A 224 1.20 16.48 19.96
CA LEU A 224 -0.23 16.71 20.16
C LEU A 224 -0.85 15.72 21.14
N ARG A 225 -0.55 14.42 21.00
CA ARG A 225 -1.10 13.40 21.90
C ARG A 225 -0.52 13.52 23.32
N SER A 226 0.73 13.93 23.47
CA SER A 226 1.33 14.19 24.79
C SER A 226 0.66 15.36 25.50
N ILE A 227 0.38 16.46 24.79
CA ILE A 227 -0.35 17.61 25.33
C ILE A 227 -1.76 17.19 25.75
N LEU A 228 -2.50 16.50 24.87
CA LEU A 228 -3.84 16.00 25.17
C LEU A 228 -3.84 15.04 26.38
N TYR A 229 -2.84 14.17 26.46
CA TYR A 229 -2.70 13.22 27.55
C TYR A 229 -2.44 13.93 28.88
N ALA A 230 -1.49 14.86 28.91
CA ALA A 230 -1.12 15.60 30.11
C ALA A 230 -2.28 16.46 30.65
N VAL A 231 -2.99 17.15 29.76
CA VAL A 231 -4.06 18.09 30.14
C VAL A 231 -5.35 17.37 30.50
N TYR A 232 -5.75 16.35 29.73
CA TYR A 232 -7.11 15.82 29.78
C TYR A 232 -7.18 14.30 30.01
N VAL A 233 -6.56 13.48 29.15
CA VAL A 233 -6.83 12.03 29.13
C VAL A 233 -6.27 11.31 30.36
N ARG A 234 -5.16 11.78 30.95
CA ARG A 234 -4.55 11.14 32.14
C ARG A 234 -5.48 11.02 33.34
N LYS A 235 -6.50 11.88 33.44
CA LYS A 235 -7.50 11.84 34.53
C LYS A 235 -8.48 10.68 34.38
N HIS A 236 -8.61 10.13 33.18
CA HIS A 236 -9.64 9.13 32.85
C HIS A 236 -9.05 7.75 32.55
N ARG A 237 -7.91 7.66 31.84
CA ARG A 237 -7.35 6.40 31.37
C ARG A 237 -5.81 6.40 31.34
N PRO A 238 -5.16 5.24 31.48
CA PRO A 238 -3.71 5.10 31.32
C PRO A 238 -3.29 5.24 29.85
N ALA A 239 -2.03 5.65 29.61
CA ALA A 239 -1.45 5.92 28.29
C ALA A 239 -1.22 4.69 27.38
N ARG A 240 -1.93 3.57 27.58
CA ARG A 240 -1.72 2.34 26.78
C ARG A 240 -1.93 2.56 25.28
N SER A 241 -2.97 3.32 24.91
CA SER A 241 -3.25 3.67 23.52
C SER A 241 -2.11 4.48 22.90
N TYR A 242 -1.60 5.46 23.65
CA TYR A 242 -0.50 6.32 23.23
C TYR A 242 0.79 5.54 22.95
N TYR A 243 1.21 4.67 23.87
CA TYR A 243 2.40 3.85 23.65
C TYR A 243 2.22 2.87 22.48
N ALA A 244 1.03 2.29 22.32
CA ALA A 244 0.75 1.40 21.18
C ALA A 244 0.92 2.14 19.84
N SER A 245 0.39 3.36 19.72
CA SER A 245 0.60 4.21 18.54
C SER A 245 2.08 4.51 18.26
N LEU A 246 2.85 4.84 19.29
CA LEU A 246 4.29 5.14 19.15
C LEU A 246 5.10 3.96 18.61
N PHE A 247 4.75 2.72 18.98
CA PHE A 247 5.41 1.52 18.45
C PHE A 247 4.90 1.11 17.07
N THR A 248 3.63 1.37 16.75
CA THR A 248 3.05 1.01 15.45
C THR A 248 3.65 1.83 14.30
N LEU A 249 3.91 3.13 14.49
CA LEU A 249 4.45 4.01 13.44
C LEU A 249 5.81 3.57 12.87
N PRO A 250 6.86 3.30 13.66
CA PRO A 250 8.13 2.83 13.12
C PRO A 250 8.01 1.45 12.47
N LEU A 251 7.16 0.57 13.00
CA LEU A 251 6.88 -0.73 12.37
C LEU A 251 6.26 -0.55 10.99
N LEU A 252 5.28 0.36 10.85
CA LEU A 252 4.71 0.72 9.54
C LEU A 252 5.76 1.31 8.60
N GLY A 253 6.72 2.08 9.11
CA GLY A 253 7.84 2.63 8.34
C GLY A 253 8.73 1.52 7.76
N VAL A 254 9.15 0.57 8.60
CA VAL A 254 9.95 -0.59 8.18
C VAL A 254 9.20 -1.42 7.14
N LEU A 255 7.91 -1.69 7.36
CA LEU A 255 7.07 -2.42 6.40
C LEU A 255 6.97 -1.69 5.06
N ASN A 256 6.83 -0.36 5.05
CA ASN A 256 6.81 0.41 3.80
C ASN A 256 8.16 0.38 3.08
N ILE A 257 9.29 0.51 3.79
CA ILE A 257 10.62 0.45 3.18
C ILE A 257 10.85 -0.92 2.51
N LEU A 258 10.46 -2.00 3.19
CA LEU A 258 10.71 -3.37 2.73
C LEU A 258 9.70 -3.85 1.68
N ALA A 259 8.44 -3.42 1.74
CA ALA A 259 7.35 -4.00 0.97
C ALA A 259 6.54 -2.99 0.15
N SER A 260 6.92 -1.70 0.08
CA SER A 260 6.18 -0.65 -0.67
C SER A 260 5.77 -1.07 -2.07
N GLY A 261 6.68 -1.65 -2.86
CA GLY A 261 6.35 -2.12 -4.22
C GLY A 261 5.33 -3.26 -4.25
N VAL A 262 5.38 -4.17 -3.27
CA VAL A 262 4.37 -5.24 -3.15
C VAL A 262 3.04 -4.66 -2.70
N ILE A 263 3.05 -3.78 -1.70
CA ILE A 263 1.85 -3.11 -1.18
C ILE A 263 1.19 -2.32 -2.31
N TYR A 264 1.93 -1.51 -3.06
CA TYR A 264 1.43 -0.73 -4.19
C TYR A 264 0.68 -1.58 -5.21
N HIS A 265 1.14 -2.81 -5.47
CA HIS A 265 0.50 -3.67 -6.44
C HIS A 265 -0.66 -4.52 -5.88
N VAL A 266 -0.66 -4.84 -4.59
CA VAL A 266 -1.62 -5.81 -4.00
C VAL A 266 -2.67 -5.13 -3.11
N PHE A 267 -2.46 -3.87 -2.70
CA PHE A 267 -3.35 -3.19 -1.74
C PHE A 267 -4.84 -3.24 -2.05
N PRO A 268 -5.33 -3.07 -3.30
CA PRO A 268 -6.76 -3.01 -3.51
C PRO A 268 -7.40 -4.38 -3.26
N TYR A 269 -6.69 -5.47 -3.57
CA TYR A 269 -7.16 -6.83 -3.30
C TYR A 269 -7.14 -7.15 -1.80
N VAL A 270 -6.07 -6.77 -1.09
CA VAL A 270 -5.96 -6.98 0.36
C VAL A 270 -7.08 -6.24 1.10
N ILE A 271 -7.33 -4.98 0.76
CA ILE A 271 -8.40 -4.19 1.38
C ILE A 271 -9.77 -4.75 1.02
N GLY A 272 -9.99 -5.15 -0.25
CA GLY A 272 -11.24 -5.74 -0.68
C GLY A 272 -11.58 -7.01 0.12
N ILE A 273 -10.62 -7.92 0.27
CA ILE A 273 -10.77 -9.15 1.06
C ILE A 273 -11.00 -8.82 2.53
N TYR A 274 -10.19 -7.92 3.11
CA TYR A 274 -10.34 -7.49 4.50
C TYR A 274 -11.72 -6.88 4.77
N ALA A 275 -12.20 -6.02 3.88
CA ALA A 275 -13.49 -5.35 4.01
C ALA A 275 -14.67 -6.31 3.85
N ALA A 276 -14.61 -7.23 2.88
CA ALA A 276 -15.64 -8.26 2.71
C ALA A 276 -15.68 -9.24 3.91
N GLY A 277 -14.51 -9.72 4.34
CA GLY A 277 -14.39 -10.58 5.52
C GLY A 277 -14.80 -9.88 6.81
N GLY A 278 -14.43 -8.60 6.98
CA GLY A 278 -14.82 -7.79 8.13
C GLY A 278 -16.34 -7.60 8.23
N GLN A 279 -17.02 -7.44 7.09
CA GLN A 279 -18.49 -7.39 7.06
C GLN A 279 -19.07 -8.74 7.52
N ALA A 280 -18.59 -9.86 6.96
CA ALA A 280 -19.03 -11.19 7.38
C ALA A 280 -18.85 -11.43 8.89
N MET A 281 -17.69 -11.04 9.43
CA MET A 281 -17.39 -11.16 10.86
C MET A 281 -18.28 -10.28 11.73
N LEU A 282 -18.62 -9.07 11.27
CA LEU A 282 -19.55 -8.19 11.97
C LEU A 282 -20.95 -8.83 12.05
N PHE A 283 -21.45 -9.38 10.94
CA PHE A 283 -22.74 -10.09 10.93
C PHE A 283 -22.72 -11.33 11.84
N ALA A 284 -21.63 -12.10 11.84
CA ALA A 284 -21.47 -13.26 12.73
C ALA A 284 -21.42 -12.86 14.21
N TYR A 285 -20.79 -11.72 14.53
CA TYR A 285 -20.71 -11.21 15.91
C TYR A 285 -22.08 -10.76 16.45
N LEU A 286 -22.92 -10.16 15.61
CA LEU A 286 -24.24 -9.65 16.03
C LEU A 286 -25.25 -10.75 16.39
N LYS A 287 -25.02 -12.00 15.93
CA LYS A 287 -25.91 -13.16 16.14
C LYS A 287 -27.39 -12.76 16.02
N PRO A 288 -27.82 -12.21 14.87
CA PRO A 288 -29.22 -11.82 14.67
C PRO A 288 -30.10 -13.06 14.74
N ILE A 289 -31.35 -13.01 15.20
CA ILE A 289 -32.32 -14.14 15.18
C ILE A 289 -33.16 -14.11 13.89
N SER A 290 -33.48 -12.91 13.42
CA SER A 290 -34.25 -12.67 12.20
C SER A 290 -33.63 -11.52 11.38
N ARG A 291 -34.07 -11.33 10.14
CA ARG A 291 -33.61 -10.22 9.29
C ARG A 291 -33.95 -8.85 9.90
N SER A 292 -35.13 -8.72 10.50
CA SER A 292 -35.54 -7.48 11.18
C SER A 292 -34.70 -7.22 12.44
N ASP A 293 -34.43 -8.25 13.25
CA ASP A 293 -33.57 -8.16 14.44
C ASP A 293 -32.14 -7.74 14.08
N LEU A 294 -31.61 -8.19 12.94
CA LEU A 294 -30.29 -7.76 12.45
C LEU A 294 -30.21 -6.24 12.23
N TRP A 295 -31.12 -5.72 11.42
CA TRP A 295 -31.14 -4.29 11.08
C TRP A 295 -31.46 -3.44 12.31
N GLU A 296 -32.32 -3.93 13.21
CA GLU A 296 -32.60 -3.28 14.48
C GLU A 296 -31.35 -3.17 15.37
N LYS A 297 -30.60 -4.26 15.56
CA LYS A 297 -29.34 -4.24 16.33
C LYS A 297 -28.31 -3.30 15.72
N MET A 298 -28.23 -3.28 14.39
CA MET A 298 -27.31 -2.46 13.62
C MET A 298 -27.63 -0.96 13.77
N PHE A 299 -28.89 -0.56 13.60
CA PHE A 299 -29.29 0.86 13.69
C PHE A 299 -29.42 1.36 15.13
N LYS A 300 -29.74 0.50 16.11
CA LYS A 300 -29.79 0.88 17.52
C LYS A 300 -28.41 1.16 18.11
N THR A 301 -27.37 0.50 17.60
CA THR A 301 -26.01 0.64 18.11
C THR A 301 -25.17 1.48 17.14
N PRO A 302 -25.02 2.80 17.35
CA PRO A 302 -24.35 3.69 16.39
C PRO A 302 -22.91 3.25 16.08
N ARG A 303 -22.27 2.58 17.02
CA ARG A 303 -20.94 2.00 16.88
C ARG A 303 -20.86 0.92 15.79
N GLU A 304 -21.82 0.02 15.75
CA GLU A 304 -21.81 -1.10 14.80
C GLU A 304 -22.21 -0.62 13.41
N LEU A 305 -23.14 0.33 13.33
CA LEU A 305 -23.43 1.07 12.09
C LEU A 305 -22.18 1.78 11.54
N THR A 306 -21.45 2.50 12.40
CA THR A 306 -20.21 3.19 11.99
C THR A 306 -19.17 2.20 11.47
N HIS A 307 -19.00 1.06 12.16
CA HIS A 307 -18.04 0.04 11.73
C HIS A 307 -18.41 -0.57 10.38
N MET A 308 -19.69 -0.85 10.17
CA MET A 308 -20.20 -1.34 8.88
C MET A 308 -19.96 -0.31 7.76
N LEU A 309 -20.29 0.97 7.99
CA LEU A 309 -20.07 2.03 7.01
C LEU A 309 -18.60 2.18 6.62
N VAL A 310 -17.68 2.07 7.59
CA VAL A 310 -16.24 2.07 7.33
C VAL A 310 -15.85 0.87 6.45
N LEU A 311 -16.33 -0.34 6.75
CA LEU A 311 -16.02 -1.53 5.96
C LEU A 311 -16.60 -1.44 4.53
N MET A 312 -17.82 -0.93 4.38
CA MET A 312 -18.42 -0.65 3.06
C MET A 312 -17.59 0.37 2.28
N GLY A 313 -17.17 1.46 2.93
CA GLY A 313 -16.31 2.48 2.34
C GLY A 313 -14.96 1.91 1.87
N LEU A 314 -14.33 1.06 2.68
CA LEU A 314 -13.08 0.38 2.32
C LEU A 314 -13.28 -0.59 1.13
N PHE A 315 -14.41 -1.28 1.07
CA PHE A 315 -14.73 -2.16 -0.05
C PHE A 315 -14.97 -1.36 -1.35
N GLY A 316 -15.68 -0.23 -1.27
CA GLY A 316 -15.83 0.69 -2.39
C GLY A 316 -14.50 1.27 -2.87
N PHE A 317 -13.64 1.68 -1.94
CA PHE A 317 -12.29 2.15 -2.23
C PHE A 317 -11.46 1.08 -2.97
N ALA A 318 -11.55 -0.18 -2.54
CA ALA A 318 -10.89 -1.31 -3.21
C ALA A 318 -11.39 -1.48 -4.66
N ILE A 319 -12.71 -1.46 -4.89
CA ILE A 319 -13.30 -1.55 -6.24
C ILE A 319 -12.77 -0.43 -7.13
N VAL A 320 -12.83 0.82 -6.65
CA VAL A 320 -12.33 1.98 -7.41
C VAL A 320 -10.87 1.80 -7.79
N ALA A 321 -10.02 1.37 -6.84
CA ALA A 321 -8.60 1.16 -7.10
C ALA A 321 -8.32 0.03 -8.12
N ILE A 322 -9.08 -1.07 -8.11
CA ILE A 322 -8.98 -2.12 -9.13
C ILE A 322 -9.34 -1.57 -10.51
N MET A 323 -10.44 -0.83 -10.59
CA MET A 323 -10.97 -0.33 -11.87
C MET A 323 -10.09 0.77 -12.47
N VAL A 324 -9.60 1.71 -11.65
CA VAL A 324 -8.67 2.76 -12.12
C VAL A 324 -7.40 2.12 -12.67
N ARG A 325 -6.89 1.06 -12.02
CA ARG A 325 -5.72 0.33 -12.53
C ARG A 325 -6.00 -0.40 -13.84
N GLY A 326 -7.20 -0.93 -14.02
CA GLY A 326 -7.64 -1.59 -15.25
C GLY A 326 -7.88 -0.63 -16.43
N GLY A 327 -7.83 0.69 -16.20
CA GLY A 327 -8.07 1.69 -17.24
C GLY A 327 -9.54 1.79 -17.67
N TYR A 328 -10.47 1.45 -16.79
CA TYR A 328 -11.90 1.50 -17.10
C TYR A 328 -12.47 2.93 -16.99
N ASP A 329 -13.49 3.21 -17.79
CA ASP A 329 -14.21 4.49 -17.80
C ASP A 329 -15.02 4.75 -16.52
N TRP A 330 -15.27 6.03 -16.21
CA TRP A 330 -15.98 6.46 -15.01
C TRP A 330 -17.39 5.86 -14.87
N ILE A 331 -18.09 5.64 -15.99
CA ILE A 331 -19.43 5.03 -16.00
C ILE A 331 -19.38 3.59 -15.48
N ALA A 332 -18.37 2.82 -15.90
CA ALA A 332 -18.18 1.45 -15.44
C ALA A 332 -17.82 1.40 -13.95
N ILE A 333 -17.00 2.36 -13.48
CA ILE A 333 -16.66 2.52 -12.06
C ILE A 333 -17.93 2.77 -11.23
N CYS A 334 -18.77 3.72 -11.65
CA CYS A 334 -20.03 4.03 -10.97
C CYS A 334 -20.99 2.83 -10.94
N ALA A 335 -21.09 2.08 -12.03
CA ALA A 335 -21.93 0.88 -12.08
C ALA A 335 -21.47 -0.19 -11.08
N LEU A 336 -20.15 -0.44 -11.02
CA LEU A 336 -19.56 -1.44 -10.12
C LEU A 336 -19.55 -1.00 -8.65
N LEU A 337 -19.59 0.31 -8.36
CA LEU A 337 -19.79 0.81 -7.00
C LEU A 337 -21.14 0.36 -6.40
N GLY A 338 -22.14 0.02 -7.23
CA GLY A 338 -23.37 -0.63 -6.75
C GLY A 338 -23.11 -1.95 -6.01
N LEU A 339 -22.00 -2.65 -6.30
CA LEU A 339 -21.60 -3.88 -5.63
C LEU A 339 -21.21 -3.67 -4.16
N VAL A 340 -20.99 -2.42 -3.72
CA VAL A 340 -20.65 -2.13 -2.31
C VAL A 340 -21.74 -2.59 -1.34
N VAL A 341 -23.00 -2.57 -1.78
CA VAL A 341 -24.16 -2.99 -0.99
C VAL A 341 -24.38 -4.51 -1.07
N ALA A 342 -23.71 -5.20 -2.00
CA ALA A 342 -23.91 -6.62 -2.22
C ALA A 342 -23.52 -7.50 -1.02
N PRO A 343 -22.36 -7.31 -0.35
CA PRO A 343 -22.03 -8.14 0.82
C PRO A 343 -23.06 -8.00 1.96
N PRO A 344 -23.45 -6.78 2.41
CA PRO A 344 -24.50 -6.62 3.40
C PRO A 344 -25.83 -7.27 3.03
N VAL A 345 -26.28 -7.08 1.78
CA VAL A 345 -27.54 -7.66 1.30
C VAL A 345 -27.43 -9.17 1.28
N PHE A 346 -26.36 -9.72 0.72
CA PHE A 346 -26.12 -11.16 0.68
C PHE A 346 -26.13 -11.78 2.07
N PHE A 347 -25.39 -11.21 3.04
CA PHE A 347 -25.38 -11.70 4.42
C PHE A 347 -26.74 -11.56 5.09
N SER A 348 -27.47 -10.46 4.86
CA SER A 348 -28.82 -10.28 5.39
C SER A 348 -29.82 -11.31 4.84
N LEU A 349 -29.65 -11.73 3.58
CA LEU A 349 -30.52 -12.74 2.97
C LEU A 349 -30.20 -14.15 3.51
N THR A 350 -28.93 -14.46 3.73
CA THR A 350 -28.47 -15.77 4.20
C THR A 350 -28.57 -15.97 5.71
N THR A 351 -28.89 -14.93 6.50
CA THR A 351 -29.07 -15.10 7.96
C THR A 351 -30.15 -16.12 8.33
N ILE A 352 -31.21 -16.26 7.51
CA ILE A 352 -32.27 -17.24 7.74
C ILE A 352 -31.73 -18.67 7.66
N LEU A 353 -30.82 -18.93 6.72
CA LEU A 353 -30.20 -20.24 6.51
C LEU A 353 -29.13 -20.55 7.56
N SER A 354 -28.59 -19.51 8.19
CA SER A 354 -27.50 -19.62 9.16
C SER A 354 -28.00 -19.97 10.57
N HIS A 355 -29.31 -19.98 10.80
CA HIS A 355 -29.90 -20.31 12.10
C HIS A 355 -30.12 -21.80 12.29
N PRO A 356 -29.71 -22.37 13.44
CA PRO A 356 -29.92 -23.79 13.73
C PRO A 356 -31.41 -24.15 13.88
N ILE A 357 -32.31 -23.18 14.03
CA ILE A 357 -33.76 -23.40 14.17
C ILE A 357 -34.44 -23.66 12.82
N ALA A 358 -33.83 -23.24 11.69
CA ALA A 358 -34.40 -23.42 10.36
C ALA A 358 -34.16 -24.82 9.75
N VAL A 359 -33.47 -25.71 10.47
CA VAL A 359 -33.13 -27.07 10.03
C VAL A 359 -34.00 -28.15 10.71
N ASN A 360 -35.08 -27.76 11.40
CA ASN A 360 -36.06 -28.69 11.96
C ASN A 360 -37.45 -28.52 11.36
#